data_AF-T2S9B8-F1
#
_entry.id   AF-T2S9B8-F1
#
_cell.length_a   1.000
_cell.length_b   1.000
_cell.length_c   1.000
_cell.angle_alpha   90.00
_cell.angle_beta   90.00
_cell.angle_gamma   90.00
#
_symmetry.space_group_name_H-M   'P 1'
#
loop_
_entity.id
_entity.type
_entity.pdbx_description
1 polymer ?
#
loop_
_entity_poly.entity_id
_entity_poly.type
_entity_poly.pdbx_seq_one_letter_code
_entity_poly.pdbx_strand_id
1 'polypeptide(L)'
;MDEKGEIYFAKDLSTPSNPRSVAIEEINLFLEPLKSRGWSSDEKLKELHDQNRLVFKNKRPYEKYYLKESQDNCLSVLDFYSRQGTRDLEKLGLKGLFKTPKPVELIKYLLLCSTPKDSVILDFFAGSGTTAQAVVEANRNYHLNWSFYLCQKEEKIKNNSQATSILKNNGYNSTISNIMLLRLEKIIKRSEYEILNMKF
;
A
#
# COMPACT_ATOMS: atom_id res chain seq x y z
N MET A 1 -3.72 -11.89 -20.99
CA MET A 1 -3.86 -12.77 -19.81
C MET A 1 -3.12 -14.05 -20.11
N ASP A 2 -2.57 -14.71 -19.09
CA ASP A 2 -1.96 -16.03 -19.24
C ASP A 2 -3.03 -17.14 -19.18
N GLU A 3 -2.59 -18.40 -19.26
CA GLU A 3 -3.44 -19.59 -19.24
C GLU A 3 -4.23 -19.74 -17.93
N LYS A 4 -3.82 -19.05 -16.86
CA LYS A 4 -4.48 -19.05 -15.55
C LYS A 4 -5.41 -17.84 -15.38
N GLY A 5 -5.57 -17.01 -16.41
CA GLY A 5 -6.37 -15.80 -16.38
C GLY A 5 -5.68 -14.58 -15.74
N GLU A 6 -4.39 -14.67 -15.43
CA GLU A 6 -3.67 -13.56 -14.81
C GLU A 6 -3.29 -12.49 -15.84
N ILE A 7 -3.48 -11.21 -15.49
CA ILE A 7 -3.14 -10.08 -16.36
C ILE A 7 -1.65 -9.79 -16.23
N TYR A 8 -0.96 -9.72 -17.38
CA TYR A 8 0.46 -9.37 -17.47
C TYR A 8 0.73 -8.42 -18.64
N PHE A 9 1.83 -7.67 -18.54
CA PHE A 9 2.41 -6.86 -19.60
C PHE A 9 3.65 -7.53 -20.17
N ALA A 10 3.91 -7.33 -21.46
CA ALA A 10 5.15 -7.79 -22.09
C ALA A 10 6.24 -6.72 -21.90
N LYS A 11 7.15 -6.94 -20.95
CA LYS A 11 8.25 -6.02 -20.65
C LYS A 11 9.45 -6.36 -21.54
N ASP A 12 9.97 -5.37 -22.27
CA ASP A 12 11.09 -5.56 -23.19
C ASP A 12 12.38 -5.94 -22.42
N LEU A 13 13.07 -6.96 -22.91
CA LEU A 13 14.30 -7.49 -22.33
C LEU A 13 15.56 -6.87 -22.96
N SER A 14 15.42 -5.71 -23.61
CA SER A 14 16.56 -4.92 -24.07
C SER A 14 17.03 -3.95 -22.98
N THR A 15 18.35 -3.80 -22.85
CA THR A 15 18.99 -2.91 -21.86
C THR A 15 19.75 -1.79 -22.59
N PRO A 16 20.14 -0.69 -21.90
CA PRO A 16 21.00 0.34 -22.48
C PRO A 16 22.45 -0.09 -22.72
N SER A 17 22.79 -1.37 -22.50
CA SER A 17 24.13 -1.90 -22.73
C SER A 17 24.45 -2.03 -24.22
N ASN A 18 25.71 -2.33 -24.55
CA ASN A 18 26.14 -2.54 -25.92
C ASN A 18 25.44 -3.77 -26.55
N PRO A 19 25.12 -3.72 -27.85
CA PRO A 19 24.65 -4.88 -28.60
C PRO A 19 25.51 -6.12 -28.39
N ARG A 20 24.85 -7.24 -28.08
CA ARG A 20 25.47 -8.55 -27.93
C ARG A 20 24.54 -9.64 -28.47
N SER A 21 25.09 -10.73 -28.95
CA SER A 21 24.31 -11.96 -29.13
C SER A 21 24.08 -12.64 -27.79
N VAL A 22 23.05 -13.49 -27.75
CA VAL A 22 22.76 -14.39 -26.63
C VAL A 22 22.72 -15.81 -27.19
N ALA A 23 23.43 -16.72 -26.55
CA ALA A 23 23.37 -18.14 -26.85
C ALA A 23 23.31 -18.91 -25.53
N ILE A 24 22.13 -19.40 -25.18
CA ILE A 24 21.87 -20.14 -23.95
C ILE A 24 21.34 -21.51 -24.34
N GLU A 25 22.25 -22.48 -24.42
CA GLU A 25 21.96 -23.83 -24.89
C GLU A 25 20.97 -24.57 -23.98
N GLU A 26 21.03 -24.35 -22.67
CA GLU A 26 20.21 -25.07 -21.68
C GLU A 26 18.71 -24.83 -21.87
N ILE A 27 18.34 -23.68 -22.43
CA ILE A 27 16.94 -23.31 -22.72
C ILE A 27 16.69 -23.14 -24.23
N ASN A 28 17.65 -23.59 -25.06
CA ASN A 28 17.61 -23.49 -26.53
C ASN A 28 17.30 -22.06 -27.03
N LEU A 29 17.92 -21.05 -26.41
CA LEU A 29 17.68 -19.64 -26.72
C LEU A 29 18.86 -19.02 -27.46
N PHE A 30 18.62 -18.60 -28.69
CA PHE A 30 19.58 -17.88 -29.53
C PHE A 30 18.99 -16.55 -29.98
N LEU A 31 19.66 -15.44 -29.66
CA LEU A 31 19.24 -14.10 -30.04
C LEU A 31 20.37 -13.38 -30.76
N GLU A 32 20.04 -12.86 -31.95
CA GLU A 32 20.90 -11.94 -32.68
C GLU A 32 21.07 -10.61 -31.92
N PRO A 33 22.20 -9.93 -32.07
CA PRO A 33 22.40 -8.61 -31.50
C PRO A 33 21.38 -7.61 -32.06
N LEU A 34 20.84 -6.73 -31.20
CA LEU A 34 20.01 -5.63 -31.65
C LEU A 34 20.87 -4.52 -32.26
N LYS A 35 20.25 -3.61 -33.01
CA LYS A 35 20.95 -2.50 -33.67
C LYS A 35 21.63 -1.52 -32.70
N SER A 36 21.03 -1.26 -31.54
CA SER A 36 21.45 -0.16 -30.66
C SER A 36 21.44 -0.48 -29.17
N ARG A 37 20.97 -1.66 -28.76
CA ARG A 37 20.78 -2.05 -27.36
C ARG A 37 21.29 -3.47 -27.12
N GLY A 38 21.74 -3.77 -25.92
CA GLY A 38 22.07 -5.12 -25.51
C GLY A 38 20.84 -5.88 -25.00
N TRP A 39 20.94 -7.19 -24.91
CA TRP A 39 19.96 -8.03 -24.22
C TRP A 39 20.21 -8.04 -22.71
N SER A 40 19.17 -8.28 -21.91
CA SER A 40 19.28 -8.66 -20.49
C SER A 40 20.26 -9.81 -20.30
N SER A 41 20.85 -9.96 -19.11
CA SER A 41 21.88 -10.97 -18.86
C SER A 41 21.37 -12.40 -19.07
N ASP A 42 22.29 -13.33 -19.33
CA ASP A 42 21.94 -14.73 -19.57
C ASP A 42 21.31 -15.36 -18.33
N GLU A 43 21.77 -15.01 -17.13
CA GLU A 43 21.18 -15.43 -15.85
C GLU A 43 19.72 -14.97 -15.74
N LYS A 44 19.43 -13.72 -16.13
CA LYS A 44 18.05 -13.20 -16.08
C LYS A 44 17.14 -13.94 -17.05
N LEU A 45 17.63 -14.23 -18.25
CA LEU A 45 16.87 -14.97 -19.27
C LEU A 45 16.58 -16.40 -18.82
N LYS A 46 17.56 -17.07 -18.20
CA LYS A 46 17.39 -18.39 -17.57
C LYS A 46 16.35 -18.35 -16.45
N GLU A 47 16.47 -17.40 -15.52
CA GLU A 47 15.52 -17.22 -14.42
C GLU A 47 14.08 -17.06 -14.94
N LEU A 48 13.88 -16.21 -15.94
CA LEU A 48 12.57 -15.98 -16.53
C LEU A 48 12.02 -17.21 -17.27
N HIS A 49 12.88 -17.99 -17.92
CA HIS A 49 12.50 -19.26 -18.53
C HIS A 49 12.01 -20.25 -17.46
N ASP A 50 12.78 -20.44 -16.40
CA ASP A 50 12.48 -21.40 -15.32
C ASP A 50 11.21 -21.04 -14.55
N GLN A 51 10.92 -19.73 -14.44
CA GLN A 51 9.68 -19.21 -13.85
C GLN A 51 8.48 -19.22 -14.81
N ASN A 52 8.63 -19.71 -16.05
CA ASN A 52 7.62 -19.64 -17.12
C ASN A 52 7.15 -18.20 -17.41
N ARG A 53 8.05 -17.23 -17.22
CA ARG A 53 7.84 -15.80 -17.44
C ARG A 53 8.44 -15.30 -18.75
N LEU A 54 9.19 -16.11 -19.49
CA LEU A 54 9.69 -15.75 -20.81
C LEU A 54 8.59 -15.95 -21.87
N VAL A 55 8.28 -14.90 -22.64
CA VAL A 55 7.29 -14.96 -23.74
C VAL A 55 7.85 -14.34 -25.00
N PHE A 56 7.52 -14.92 -26.17
CA PHE A 56 7.99 -14.43 -27.46
C PHE A 56 6.90 -13.74 -28.24
N LYS A 57 7.20 -12.57 -28.81
CA LYS A 57 6.36 -11.90 -29.83
C LYS A 57 7.24 -11.60 -31.04
N ASN A 58 6.85 -12.08 -32.22
CA ASN A 58 7.60 -11.90 -33.46
C ASN A 58 9.09 -12.28 -33.31
N LYS A 59 9.37 -13.45 -32.71
CA LYS A 59 10.71 -13.98 -32.41
C LYS A 59 11.56 -13.14 -31.43
N ARG A 60 10.99 -12.10 -30.80
CA ARG A 60 11.65 -11.29 -29.77
C ARG A 60 11.20 -11.72 -28.37
N PRO A 61 12.11 -11.90 -27.40
CA PRO A 61 11.76 -12.25 -26.03
C PRO A 61 11.29 -11.05 -25.23
N TYR A 62 10.31 -11.30 -24.35
CA TYR A 62 9.77 -10.37 -23.38
C TYR A 62 9.57 -11.10 -22.04
N GLU A 63 9.58 -10.35 -20.96
CA GLU A 63 9.13 -10.83 -19.66
C GLU A 63 7.61 -10.69 -19.55
N LYS A 64 6.93 -11.74 -19.08
CA LYS A 64 5.58 -11.67 -18.51
C LYS A 64 5.70 -10.96 -17.17
N TYR A 65 5.45 -9.65 -17.17
CA TYR A 65 5.45 -8.83 -15.97
C TYR A 65 4.03 -8.69 -15.46
N TYR A 66 3.69 -9.39 -14.38
CA TYR A 66 2.32 -9.46 -13.90
C TYR A 66 1.83 -8.14 -13.32
N LEU A 67 0.58 -7.76 -13.59
CA LEU A 67 -0.02 -6.52 -13.08
C LEU A 67 0.03 -6.46 -11.54
N LYS A 68 -0.17 -7.60 -10.86
CA LYS A 68 -0.09 -7.72 -9.40
C LYS A 68 1.31 -7.42 -8.83
N GLU A 69 2.35 -7.53 -9.65
CA GLU A 69 3.75 -7.28 -9.27
C GLU A 69 4.21 -5.87 -9.67
N SER A 70 3.41 -5.17 -10.47
CA SER A 70 3.73 -3.81 -10.90
C SER A 70 3.59 -2.84 -9.74
N GLN A 71 4.73 -2.40 -9.19
CA GLN A 71 4.78 -1.32 -8.20
C GLN A 71 4.41 0.05 -8.80
N ASP A 72 4.43 0.17 -10.14
CA ASP A 72 4.23 1.43 -10.86
C ASP A 72 2.75 1.76 -11.14
N ASN A 73 1.82 0.87 -10.81
CA ASN A 73 0.41 1.05 -11.16
C ASN A 73 -0.47 1.18 -9.91
N CYS A 74 -0.89 2.41 -9.59
CA CYS A 74 -2.07 2.61 -8.75
C CYS A 74 -3.29 2.08 -9.51
N LEU A 75 -4.00 1.12 -8.91
CA LEU A 75 -5.15 0.48 -9.56
C LEU A 75 -6.34 1.46 -9.59
N SER A 76 -7.01 1.58 -10.73
CA SER A 76 -8.22 2.41 -10.84
C SER A 76 -9.45 1.79 -10.16
N VAL A 77 -9.42 0.47 -9.92
CA VAL A 77 -10.45 -0.28 -9.21
C VAL A 77 -9.82 -0.84 -7.93
N LEU A 78 -10.28 -0.36 -6.78
CA LEU A 78 -9.74 -0.70 -5.48
C LEU A 78 -10.70 -1.60 -4.70
N ASP A 79 -10.23 -2.79 -4.30
CA ASP A 79 -11.04 -3.78 -3.57
C ASP A 79 -10.98 -3.55 -2.03
N PHE A 80 -11.44 -2.38 -1.59
CA PHE A 80 -11.58 -2.06 -0.16
C PHE A 80 -13.05 -1.93 0.23
N TYR A 81 -13.44 -2.59 1.32
CA TYR A 81 -14.83 -2.61 1.77
C TYR A 81 -15.03 -1.64 2.92
N SER A 82 -16.06 -0.79 2.85
CA SER A 82 -16.41 0.17 3.90
C SER A 82 -16.51 -0.44 5.31
N ARG A 83 -16.97 -1.70 5.42
CA ARG A 83 -17.05 -2.45 6.69
C ARG A 83 -15.70 -2.65 7.40
N GLN A 84 -14.59 -2.60 6.66
CA GLN A 84 -13.24 -2.72 7.22
C GLN A 84 -12.93 -1.56 8.16
N GLY A 85 -13.37 -0.33 7.83
CA GLY A 85 -13.16 0.83 8.72
C GLY A 85 -13.81 0.66 10.10
N THR A 86 -15.01 0.06 10.15
CA THR A 86 -15.68 -0.24 11.43
C THR A 86 -14.89 -1.27 12.24
N ARG A 87 -14.34 -2.30 11.58
CA ARG A 87 -13.47 -3.29 12.22
C ARG A 87 -12.16 -2.66 12.73
N ASP A 88 -11.61 -1.69 12.01
CA ASP A 88 -10.39 -1.00 12.44
C ASP A 88 -10.60 -0.22 13.75
N LEU A 89 -11.76 0.42 13.92
CA LEU A 89 -12.15 1.02 15.20
C LEU A 89 -12.38 -0.04 16.30
N GLU A 90 -12.99 -1.16 15.95
CA GLU A 90 -13.22 -2.27 16.90
C GLU A 90 -11.92 -2.84 17.45
N LYS A 91 -10.88 -3.00 16.61
CA LYS A 91 -9.52 -3.41 17.02
C LYS A 91 -8.88 -2.45 18.05
N LEU A 92 -9.34 -1.20 18.12
CA LEU A 92 -8.90 -0.20 19.10
C LEU A 92 -9.82 -0.11 20.32
N GLY A 93 -10.86 -0.96 20.41
CA GLY A 93 -11.90 -0.87 21.43
C GLY A 93 -12.84 0.33 21.26
N LEU A 94 -12.90 0.91 20.04
CA LEU A 94 -13.67 2.12 19.72
C LEU A 94 -14.88 1.83 18.82
N LYS A 95 -15.43 0.62 18.91
CA LYS A 95 -16.59 0.21 18.11
C LYS A 95 -17.78 1.15 18.34
N GLY A 96 -18.45 1.54 17.25
CA GLY A 96 -19.63 2.41 17.29
C GLY A 96 -19.33 3.90 17.48
N LEU A 97 -18.07 4.29 17.65
CA LEU A 97 -17.66 5.68 17.84
C LEU A 97 -17.92 6.53 16.59
N PHE A 98 -17.77 5.95 15.40
CA PHE A 98 -18.01 6.62 14.12
C PHE A 98 -18.77 5.70 13.17
N LYS A 99 -19.76 6.23 12.44
CA LYS A 99 -20.67 5.41 11.61
C LYS A 99 -20.00 4.90 10.34
N THR A 100 -19.23 5.76 9.68
CA THR A 100 -18.64 5.48 8.35
C THR A 100 -17.16 5.86 8.30
N PRO A 101 -16.31 5.28 9.16
CA PRO A 101 -14.87 5.51 9.09
C PRO A 101 -14.33 4.95 7.76
N LYS A 102 -13.35 5.62 7.15
CA LYS A 102 -12.62 5.03 6.03
C LYS A 102 -11.80 3.84 6.53
N PRO A 103 -11.65 2.75 5.73
CA PRO A 103 -10.71 1.68 6.02
C PRO A 103 -9.27 2.19 6.12
N VAL A 104 -8.50 1.70 7.09
CA VAL A 104 -7.10 2.11 7.27
C VAL A 104 -6.24 1.66 6.09
N GLU A 105 -6.43 0.41 5.64
CA GLU A 105 -5.70 -0.15 4.50
C GLU A 105 -5.91 0.64 3.20
N LEU A 106 -7.12 1.17 2.97
CA LEU A 106 -7.39 2.02 1.81
C LEU A 106 -6.51 3.28 1.84
N ILE A 107 -6.48 3.99 2.98
CA ILE A 107 -5.70 5.23 3.08
C ILE A 107 -4.20 4.92 3.01
N LYS A 108 -3.74 3.85 3.67
CA LYS A 108 -2.36 3.40 3.61
C LYS A 108 -1.92 3.05 2.18
N TYR A 109 -2.75 2.32 1.43
CA TYR A 109 -2.51 2.03 0.02
C TYR A 109 -2.33 3.31 -0.80
N LEU A 110 -3.27 4.26 -0.69
CA LEU A 110 -3.22 5.51 -1.44
C LEU A 110 -1.96 6.33 -1.13
N LEU A 111 -1.57 6.40 0.15
CA LEU A 111 -0.35 7.10 0.56
C LEU A 111 0.91 6.41 0.01
N LEU A 112 1.01 5.09 0.11
CA LEU A 112 2.17 4.34 -0.40
C LEU A 112 2.35 4.50 -1.92
N CYS A 113 1.25 4.64 -2.67
CA CYS A 113 1.29 4.87 -4.11
C CYS A 113 1.67 6.30 -4.50
N SER A 114 1.55 7.28 -3.60
CA SER A 114 1.62 8.71 -3.95
C SER A 114 2.63 9.53 -3.16
N THR A 115 3.23 8.96 -2.12
CA THR A 115 3.98 9.72 -1.12
C THR A 115 5.40 9.17 -0.94
N PRO A 116 6.45 9.99 -1.15
CA PRO A 116 7.84 9.62 -0.87
C PRO A 116 8.09 9.33 0.61
N LYS A 117 9.20 8.67 0.94
CA LYS A 117 9.55 8.21 2.30
C LYS A 117 9.54 9.30 3.38
N ASP A 118 9.99 10.50 3.05
CA ASP A 118 10.10 11.65 3.96
C ASP A 118 9.09 12.70 3.52
N SER A 119 7.90 12.71 4.12
CA SER A 119 6.79 13.53 3.63
C SER A 119 5.83 13.93 4.74
N VAL A 120 5.08 15.01 4.47
CA VAL A 120 4.06 15.55 5.36
C VAL A 120 2.69 15.27 4.74
N ILE A 121 1.84 14.55 5.47
CA ILE A 121 0.46 14.25 5.05
C ILE A 121 -0.49 15.22 5.72
N LEU A 122 -1.30 15.94 4.94
CA LEU A 122 -2.34 16.82 5.45
C LEU A 122 -3.72 16.25 5.17
N ASP A 123 -4.57 16.17 6.19
CA ASP A 123 -5.99 15.83 6.05
C ASP A 123 -6.84 16.86 6.79
N PHE A 124 -7.50 17.73 6.00
CA PHE A 124 -8.35 18.80 6.52
C PHE A 124 -9.81 18.37 6.76
N PHE A 125 -10.13 17.10 6.55
CA PHE A 125 -11.42 16.47 6.85
C PHE A 125 -11.21 15.15 7.61
N ALA A 126 -10.41 15.21 8.67
CA ALA A 126 -9.87 14.03 9.34
C ALA A 126 -10.96 13.06 9.87
N GLY A 127 -12.13 13.57 10.22
CA GLY A 127 -13.29 12.79 10.66
C GLY A 127 -12.95 11.90 11.84
N SER A 128 -12.85 10.59 11.60
CA SER A 128 -12.48 9.61 12.63
C SER A 128 -10.97 9.46 12.87
N GLY A 129 -10.11 10.20 12.17
CA GLY A 129 -8.65 10.09 12.30
C GLY A 129 -8.02 8.88 11.61
N THR A 130 -8.65 8.33 10.56
CA THR A 130 -8.11 7.16 9.82
C THR A 130 -6.73 7.47 9.22
N THR A 131 -6.51 8.68 8.71
CA THR A 131 -5.24 9.09 8.08
C THR A 131 -4.06 8.99 9.04
N ALA A 132 -4.19 9.47 10.28
CA ALA A 132 -3.14 9.31 11.29
C ALA A 132 -2.83 7.83 11.59
N GLN A 133 -3.86 6.97 11.68
CA GLN A 133 -3.63 5.55 11.88
C GLN A 133 -2.85 4.93 10.72
N ALA A 134 -3.23 5.24 9.48
CA ALA A 134 -2.55 4.76 8.29
C ALA A 134 -1.08 5.18 8.28
N VAL A 135 -0.79 6.44 8.62
CA VAL A 135 0.58 6.96 8.68
C VAL A 135 1.42 6.25 9.76
N VAL A 136 0.90 6.14 10.99
CA VAL A 136 1.61 5.47 12.09
C VAL A 136 1.91 4.01 11.74
N GLU A 137 0.92 3.28 11.22
CA GLU A 137 1.11 1.88 10.81
C GLU A 137 2.08 1.74 9.64
N ALA A 138 2.03 2.64 8.65
CA ALA A 138 2.91 2.60 7.49
C ALA A 138 4.36 2.90 7.87
N ASN A 139 4.61 3.93 8.69
CA ASN A 139 5.94 4.21 9.22
C ASN A 139 6.56 3.00 9.90
N ARG A 140 5.76 2.30 10.73
CA ARG A 140 6.22 1.09 11.43
C ARG A 140 6.49 -0.07 10.48
N ASN A 141 5.56 -0.34 9.55
CA ASN A 141 5.63 -1.54 8.72
C ASN A 141 6.64 -1.42 7.56
N TYR A 142 6.90 -0.21 7.07
CA TYR A 142 7.71 0.04 5.87
C TYR A 142 8.93 0.94 6.15
N HIS A 143 9.25 1.21 7.41
CA HIS A 143 10.36 2.06 7.83
C HIS A 143 10.37 3.44 7.15
N LEU A 144 9.19 4.07 7.08
CA LEU A 144 8.99 5.40 6.50
C LEU A 144 9.16 6.48 7.58
N ASN A 145 9.22 7.74 7.14
CA ASN A 145 9.36 8.91 8.00
C ASN A 145 8.30 9.97 7.66
N TRP A 146 7.05 9.50 7.60
CA TRP A 146 5.90 10.36 7.36
C TRP A 146 5.49 11.08 8.64
N SER A 147 5.24 12.39 8.52
CA SER A 147 4.56 13.18 9.53
C SER A 147 3.15 13.53 9.05
N PHE A 148 2.24 13.89 9.96
CA PHE A 148 0.88 14.23 9.57
C PHE A 148 0.32 15.43 10.33
N TYR A 149 -0.57 16.16 9.66
CA TYR A 149 -1.41 17.19 10.25
C TYR A 149 -2.87 16.87 9.97
N LEU A 150 -3.70 16.86 11.02
CA LEU A 150 -5.13 16.64 10.92
C LEU A 150 -5.87 17.91 11.33
N CYS A 151 -6.82 18.34 10.51
CA CYS A 151 -7.80 19.36 10.89
C CYS A 151 -9.18 18.72 11.01
N GLN A 152 -9.87 19.00 12.11
CA GLN A 152 -11.23 18.55 12.34
C GLN A 152 -12.00 19.64 13.08
N LYS A 153 -13.10 20.10 12.47
CA LYS A 153 -14.03 21.01 13.12
C LYS A 153 -14.65 20.37 14.37
N GLU A 154 -14.79 21.15 15.44
CA GLU A 154 -15.47 20.74 16.67
C GLU A 154 -17.00 20.68 16.49
N GLU A 155 -17.47 19.74 15.68
CA GLU A 155 -18.90 19.51 15.51
C GLU A 155 -19.44 18.64 16.65
N LYS A 156 -20.54 19.07 17.28
CA LYS A 156 -21.25 18.27 18.30
C LYS A 156 -21.92 17.04 17.68
N ILE A 157 -21.79 15.90 18.34
CA ILE A 157 -22.44 14.65 17.93
C ILE A 157 -23.93 14.73 18.31
N LYS A 158 -24.81 14.69 17.30
CA LYS A 158 -26.27 14.76 17.51
C LYS A 158 -26.95 13.39 17.60
N ASN A 159 -26.55 12.44 16.73
CA ASN A 159 -27.32 11.22 16.47
C ASN A 159 -26.52 9.92 16.72
N ASN A 160 -25.67 9.89 17.75
CA ASN A 160 -24.93 8.69 18.13
C ASN A 160 -24.68 8.65 19.65
N SER A 161 -25.65 8.16 20.41
CA SER A 161 -25.58 8.04 21.87
C SER A 161 -24.45 7.13 22.34
N GLN A 162 -24.14 6.07 21.59
CA GLN A 162 -23.02 5.20 21.91
C GLN A 162 -21.69 5.96 21.86
N ALA A 163 -21.47 6.75 20.81
CA ALA A 163 -20.26 7.57 20.70
C ALA A 163 -20.16 8.60 21.82
N THR A 164 -21.27 9.26 22.20
CA THR A 164 -21.24 10.23 23.30
C THR A 164 -20.92 9.58 24.64
N SER A 165 -21.46 8.39 24.92
CA SER A 165 -21.12 7.63 26.13
C SER A 165 -19.65 7.19 26.15
N ILE A 166 -19.12 6.68 25.04
CA ILE A 166 -17.71 6.28 24.95
C ILE A 166 -16.79 7.48 25.19
N LEU A 167 -17.05 8.63 24.56
CA LEU A 167 -16.26 9.84 24.75
C LEU A 167 -16.29 10.33 26.20
N LYS A 168 -17.49 10.42 26.79
CA LYS A 168 -17.65 10.84 28.18
C LYS A 168 -16.91 9.92 29.16
N ASN A 169 -16.99 8.60 28.95
CA ASN A 169 -16.27 7.62 29.78
C ASN A 169 -14.74 7.74 29.66
N ASN A 170 -14.23 8.33 28.57
CA ASN A 170 -12.82 8.63 28.39
C ASN A 170 -12.49 10.11 28.70
N GLY A 171 -13.40 10.88 29.32
CA GLY A 171 -13.15 12.26 29.73
C GLY A 171 -13.26 13.32 28.61
N TYR A 172 -13.87 12.97 27.48
CA TYR A 172 -14.00 13.86 26.32
C TYR A 172 -15.39 14.46 26.16
N ASN A 173 -15.45 15.67 25.61
CA ASN A 173 -16.71 16.26 25.12
C ASN A 173 -17.22 15.49 23.91
N SER A 174 -18.55 15.49 23.72
CA SER A 174 -19.22 14.78 22.61
C SER A 174 -19.08 15.48 21.25
N THR A 175 -17.86 15.61 20.74
CA THR A 175 -17.55 16.22 19.43
C THR A 175 -16.84 15.25 18.49
N ILE A 176 -16.93 15.51 17.19
CA ILE A 176 -16.21 14.71 16.18
C ILE A 176 -14.70 14.84 16.34
N SER A 177 -14.19 16.03 16.66
CA SER A 177 -12.76 16.24 16.95
C SER A 177 -12.26 15.33 18.07
N ASN A 178 -13.07 15.11 19.10
CA ASN A 178 -12.69 14.22 20.19
C ASN A 178 -12.75 12.74 19.83
N ILE A 179 -13.56 12.33 18.84
CA ILE A 179 -13.47 10.97 18.27
C ILE A 179 -12.09 10.76 17.66
N MET A 180 -11.63 11.73 16.86
CA MET A 180 -10.30 11.71 16.26
C MET A 180 -9.22 11.66 17.35
N LEU A 181 -9.26 12.55 18.34
CA LEU A 181 -8.26 12.59 19.41
C LEU A 181 -8.19 11.29 20.22
N LEU A 182 -9.34 10.74 20.61
CA LEU A 182 -9.39 9.46 21.35
C LEU A 182 -8.80 8.32 20.51
N ARG A 183 -9.06 8.28 19.20
CA ARG A 183 -8.44 7.29 18.31
C ARG A 183 -6.92 7.44 18.27
N LEU A 184 -6.41 8.67 18.12
CA LEU A 184 -4.97 8.96 18.12
C LEU A 184 -4.32 8.50 19.43
N GLU A 185 -4.94 8.80 20.57
CA GLU A 185 -4.46 8.38 21.89
C GLU A 185 -4.31 6.85 21.98
N LYS A 186 -5.30 6.09 21.49
CA LYS A 186 -5.23 4.61 21.47
C LYS A 186 -4.13 4.09 20.55
N ILE A 187 -3.92 4.72 19.40
CA ILE A 187 -2.87 4.33 18.44
C ILE A 187 -1.48 4.55 19.03
N ILE A 188 -1.24 5.71 19.65
CA ILE A 188 0.05 6.05 20.26
C ILE A 188 0.35 5.09 21.41
N LYS A 189 -0.59 4.90 22.34
CA LYS A 189 -0.43 3.96 23.46
C LYS A 189 -0.11 2.54 23.00
N ARG A 190 -0.79 2.07 21.94
CA ARG A 190 -0.53 0.75 21.36
C ARG A 190 0.87 0.66 20.76
N SER A 191 1.31 1.70 20.04
CA SER A 191 2.62 1.75 19.41
C SER A 191 3.74 1.75 20.46
N GLU A 192 3.59 2.52 21.53
CA GLU A 192 4.54 2.53 22.67
C GLU A 192 4.65 1.15 23.31
N TYR A 193 3.51 0.49 23.57
CA TYR A 193 3.47 -0.85 24.16
C TYR A 193 4.16 -1.91 23.29
N GLU A 194 3.96 -1.85 21.97
CA GLU A 194 4.61 -2.79 21.03
C GLU A 194 6.12 -2.55 20.94
N ILE A 195 6.58 -1.29 20.94
CA ILE A 195 8.03 -0.96 20.98
C ILE A 195 8.69 -1.51 22.25
N LEU A 196 8.03 -1.37 23.40
CA LEU A 196 8.53 -1.91 24.67
C LEU A 196 8.70 -3.44 24.61
N ASN A 197 7.79 -4.15 23.95
CA ASN A 197 7.81 -5.62 23.86
C ASN A 197 8.77 -6.18 22.79
N MET A 198 9.30 -5.34 21.89
CA MET A 198 10.31 -5.75 20.91
C MET A 198 11.76 -5.62 21.42
N LYS A 199 11.97 -5.07 22.62
CA LYS A 199 13.31 -4.83 23.21
C LYS A 199 13.84 -5.99 24.07
N PHE A 200 13.40 -7.22 23.85
CA PHE A 200 13.81 -8.39 24.63
C PHE A 200 14.55 -9.41 23.76
#